data_AF-A0A0F9MEN6-F1
#
_entry.id   AF-A0A0F9MEN6-F1
#
_cell.length_a   1.000
_cell.length_b   1.000
_cell.length_c   1.000
_cell.angle_alpha   90.00
_cell.angle_beta   90.00
_cell.angle_gamma   90.00
#
_symmetry.space_group_name_H-M   'P 1'
#
loop_
_entity.id
_entity.type
_entity.pdbx_description
1 polymer ?
#
loop_
_entity_poly.entity_id
_entity_poly.type
_entity_poly.pdbx_seq_one_letter_code
_entity_poly.pdbx_strand_id
1 'polypeptide(L)'
;VVRYSLGKTVVSFFNLAHAFFFIPFSIVLLLEGYSPIGVIGWHLGIMALFYCNNFLNILLNNTDSVLIPLAIIFAGLGISQYYGFFDITLYTTPIFDAFYDLPWMAIIPWVLLVSLYAAAFSYFKKYMFLDAGLAQKHAIAKTEDYTWLDRFGNLGIFLKNDIKLIRRNKRSKTTVLTSIFFLFYGLLFFTGAVESYDGPVWKIFAGIFISGGFLFTFGQFVPSWDSSYYPLMMSQNIKYKDYLNSKWYLIIIATLISTILASPYLYFGWDAYLAVLVGAVYNMGVNSYLVLWGGAYIKTPIDLTSNKKAFGDKQSFNLKTMLMTIPKLLLPLAIYSLGHYLINPTAGYILVALTGVAGFAFKNIVFKQIEKVYKKEKYKTLLAYKQTS
;
A
#
# COMPACT_ATOMS: atom_id res chain seq x y z
N VAL A 1 -23.81 16.36 6.51
CA VAL A 1 -22.90 15.59 5.62
C VAL A 1 -21.46 16.10 5.67
N VAL A 2 -21.15 17.32 5.22
CA VAL A 2 -19.76 17.85 5.18
C VAL A 2 -19.03 17.75 6.53
N ARG A 3 -19.65 18.18 7.65
CA ARG A 3 -19.04 18.05 9.00
C ARG A 3 -18.70 16.60 9.36
N TYR A 4 -19.61 15.67 9.07
CA TYR A 4 -19.40 14.25 9.32
C TYR A 4 -18.24 13.70 8.47
N SER A 5 -18.19 14.07 7.20
CA SER A 5 -17.13 13.60 6.30
C SER A 5 -15.76 14.18 6.66
N LEU A 6 -15.67 15.45 7.05
CA LEU A 6 -14.43 16.06 7.54
C LEU A 6 -14.02 15.49 8.91
N GLY A 7 -14.97 15.30 9.83
CA GLY A 7 -14.69 14.66 11.13
C GLY A 7 -14.15 13.23 10.96
N LYS A 8 -14.62 12.51 9.95
CA LYS A 8 -14.11 11.17 9.64
C LYS A 8 -12.64 11.17 9.20
N THR A 9 -12.14 12.24 8.55
CA THR A 9 -10.73 12.30 8.19
C THR A 9 -9.86 12.51 9.42
N VAL A 10 -10.30 13.31 10.39
CA VAL A 10 -9.60 13.51 11.67
C VAL A 10 -9.37 12.20 12.42
N VAL A 11 -10.37 11.31 12.44
CA VAL A 11 -10.31 9.98 13.08
C VAL A 11 -9.81 8.88 12.13
N SER A 12 -9.27 9.25 10.96
CA SER A 12 -8.68 8.29 10.03
C SER A 12 -7.45 7.62 10.64
N PHE A 13 -7.24 6.34 10.34
CA PHE A 13 -6.04 5.60 10.75
C PHE A 13 -4.76 6.35 10.38
N PHE A 14 -4.68 7.01 9.23
CA PHE A 14 -3.49 7.76 8.82
C PHE A 14 -3.14 8.89 9.80
N ASN A 15 -4.14 9.60 10.34
CA ASN A 15 -3.89 10.66 11.31
C ASN A 15 -3.63 10.11 12.71
N LEU A 16 -4.34 9.05 13.11
CA LEU A 16 -4.11 8.37 14.39
C LEU A 16 -2.80 7.59 14.44
N ALA A 17 -2.27 7.14 13.30
CA ALA A 17 -1.03 6.38 13.21
C ALA A 17 0.16 7.17 13.78
N HIS A 18 0.17 8.49 13.58
CA HIS A 18 1.21 9.37 14.12
C HIS A 18 1.24 9.40 15.66
N ALA A 19 0.09 9.18 16.31
CA ALA A 19 -0.01 9.12 17.76
C ALA A 19 0.80 7.94 18.34
N PHE A 20 0.97 6.84 17.59
CA PHE A 20 1.81 5.70 18.01
C PHE A 20 3.29 6.04 18.12
N PHE A 21 3.74 7.12 17.48
CA PHE A 21 5.10 7.62 17.65
C PHE A 21 5.16 8.74 18.70
N PHE A 22 4.30 9.76 18.56
CA PHE A 22 4.38 10.96 19.42
C PHE A 22 3.99 10.70 20.87
N ILE A 23 3.03 9.81 21.15
CA ILE A 23 2.63 9.52 22.53
C ILE A 23 3.76 8.80 23.27
N PRO A 24 4.32 7.67 22.78
CA PRO A 24 5.46 7.04 23.45
C PRO A 24 6.67 7.96 23.58
N PHE A 25 6.98 8.74 22.53
CA PHE A 25 8.09 9.70 22.57
C PHE A 25 7.91 10.73 23.69
N SER A 26 6.73 11.36 23.80
CA SER A 26 6.43 12.29 24.88
C SER A 26 6.46 11.63 26.26
N ILE A 27 6.02 10.39 26.39
CA ILE A 27 6.10 9.64 27.66
C ILE A 27 7.56 9.43 28.06
N VAL A 28 8.43 9.01 27.13
CA VAL A 28 9.86 8.82 27.42
C VAL A 28 10.50 10.14 27.87
N LEU A 29 10.22 11.27 27.20
CA LEU A 29 10.75 12.57 27.63
C LEU A 29 10.32 12.94 29.05
N LEU A 30 9.08 12.65 29.44
CA LEU A 30 8.62 12.90 30.81
C LEU A 30 9.33 12.00 31.83
N LEU A 31 9.62 10.75 31.47
CA LEU A 31 10.35 9.81 32.33
C LEU A 31 11.83 10.19 32.49
N GLU A 32 12.44 10.72 31.44
CA GLU A 32 13.84 11.22 31.43
C GLU A 32 14.00 12.59 32.10
N GLY A 33 12.94 13.14 32.72
CA GLY A 33 13.01 14.35 33.54
C GLY A 33 12.90 15.68 32.78
N TYR A 34 12.45 15.67 31.53
CA TYR A 34 12.20 16.90 30.77
C TYR A 34 10.99 17.68 31.34
N SER A 35 10.95 19.00 31.09
CA SER A 35 9.89 19.88 31.59
C SER A 35 8.51 19.44 31.09
N PRO A 36 7.55 19.09 31.97
CA PRO A 36 6.24 18.60 31.54
C PRO A 36 5.47 19.59 30.66
N ILE A 37 5.57 20.89 30.97
CA ILE A 37 4.91 21.96 30.22
C ILE A 37 5.53 22.08 28.82
N GLY A 38 6.86 21.96 28.72
CA GLY A 38 7.59 21.95 27.45
C GLY A 38 7.19 20.77 26.57
N VAL A 39 7.19 19.56 27.13
CA VAL A 39 6.82 18.34 26.41
C VAL A 39 5.37 18.41 25.90
N ILE A 40 4.44 18.91 26.72
CA ILE A 40 3.04 19.08 26.32
C ILE A 40 2.89 20.14 25.21
N GLY A 41 3.57 21.28 25.33
CA GLY A 41 3.58 22.33 24.30
C GLY A 41 4.06 21.81 22.96
N TRP A 42 5.20 21.12 22.95
CA TRP A 42 5.77 20.48 21.78
C TRP A 42 4.81 19.44 21.16
N HIS A 43 4.24 18.56 21.99
CA HIS A 43 3.31 17.53 21.54
C HIS A 43 2.07 18.13 20.87
N LEU A 44 1.47 19.15 21.50
CA LEU A 44 0.30 19.84 20.96
C LEU A 44 0.61 20.61 19.68
N GLY A 45 1.78 21.25 19.60
CA GLY A 45 2.22 21.97 18.41
C GLY A 45 2.37 21.05 17.20
N ILE A 46 3.06 19.92 17.39
CA ILE A 46 3.24 18.93 16.32
C ILE A 46 1.92 18.28 15.92
N MET A 47 1.09 17.89 16.90
CA MET A 47 -0.22 17.31 16.61
C MET A 47 -1.05 18.25 15.72
N ALA A 48 -1.09 19.55 16.03
CA ALA A 48 -1.80 20.54 15.22
C ALA A 48 -1.24 20.64 13.79
N LEU A 49 0.09 20.64 13.62
CA LEU A 49 0.73 20.67 12.29
C LEU A 49 0.37 19.44 11.44
N PHE A 50 0.32 18.24 12.04
CA PHE A 50 -0.13 17.04 11.32
C PHE A 50 -1.58 17.16 10.85
N TYR A 51 -2.47 17.67 11.70
CA TYR A 51 -3.85 17.90 11.29
C TYR A 51 -3.99 19.04 10.26
N CYS A 52 -3.15 20.07 10.31
CA CYS A 52 -3.07 21.09 9.27
C CYS A 52 -2.73 20.46 7.92
N ASN A 53 -1.74 19.56 7.89
CA ASN A 53 -1.37 18.82 6.68
C ASN A 53 -2.54 17.99 6.13
N ASN A 54 -3.32 17.33 7.01
CA ASN A 54 -4.53 16.61 6.59
C ASN A 54 -5.57 17.53 5.92
N PHE A 55 -5.88 18.69 6.49
CA PHE A 55 -6.85 19.61 5.88
C PHE A 55 -6.32 20.34 4.64
N LEU A 56 -5.03 20.67 4.60
CA LEU A 56 -4.37 21.16 3.39
C LEU A 56 -4.46 20.12 2.27
N ASN A 57 -4.16 18.86 2.55
CA ASN A 57 -4.28 17.79 1.57
C ASN A 57 -5.72 17.66 1.04
N ILE A 58 -6.72 17.78 1.92
CA ILE A 58 -8.14 17.76 1.54
C ILE A 58 -8.52 18.96 0.64
N LEU A 59 -8.03 20.16 0.95
CA LEU A 59 -8.27 21.39 0.18
C LEU A 59 -7.56 21.38 -1.18
N LEU A 60 -6.32 20.89 -1.20
CA LEU A 60 -5.48 20.77 -2.39
C LEU A 60 -5.81 19.54 -3.23
N ASN A 61 -6.75 18.70 -2.77
CA ASN A 61 -7.17 17.47 -3.44
C ASN A 61 -7.85 17.80 -4.78
N ASN A 62 -7.04 18.01 -5.81
CA ASN A 62 -7.31 17.83 -7.23
C ASN A 62 -6.25 18.47 -8.13
N THR A 63 -5.27 19.18 -7.57
CA THR A 63 -4.24 19.91 -8.31
C THR A 63 -2.94 19.12 -8.33
N ASP A 64 -2.82 18.17 -9.26
CA ASP A 64 -1.55 17.48 -9.54
C ASP A 64 -0.43 18.51 -9.85
N SER A 65 -0.82 19.70 -10.34
CA SER A 65 0.02 20.88 -10.56
C SER A 65 0.68 21.47 -9.31
N VAL A 66 0.19 21.17 -8.09
CA VAL A 66 0.79 21.65 -6.83
C VAL A 66 1.60 20.56 -6.15
N LEU A 67 1.14 19.30 -6.23
CA LEU A 67 1.81 18.17 -5.61
C LEU A 67 3.19 17.90 -6.23
N ILE A 68 3.30 17.94 -7.56
CA ILE A 68 4.57 17.66 -8.25
C ILE A 68 5.64 18.71 -7.92
N PRO A 69 5.38 20.04 -8.02
CA PRO A 69 6.36 21.04 -7.60
C PRO A 69 6.74 20.91 -6.12
N LEU A 70 5.79 20.65 -5.23
CA LEU A 70 6.07 20.49 -3.81
C LEU A 70 6.97 19.28 -3.54
N ALA A 71 6.71 18.15 -4.21
CA ALA A 71 7.56 16.96 -4.13
C ALA A 71 8.97 17.21 -4.66
N ILE A 72 9.11 17.98 -5.76
CA ILE A 72 10.41 18.39 -6.31
C ILE A 72 11.15 19.28 -5.30
N ILE A 73 10.47 20.22 -4.66
CA ILE A 73 11.07 21.09 -3.63
C ILE A 73 11.56 20.24 -2.44
N PHE A 74 10.73 19.34 -1.90
CA PHE A 74 11.15 18.47 -0.79
C PHE A 74 12.31 17.54 -1.18
N ALA A 75 12.28 16.96 -2.39
CA ALA A 75 13.38 16.14 -2.88
C ALA A 75 14.67 16.96 -3.05
N GLY A 76 14.57 18.19 -3.59
CA GLY A 76 15.68 19.11 -3.73
C GLY A 76 16.28 19.50 -2.39
N LEU A 77 15.45 19.83 -1.39
CA LEU A 77 15.88 20.14 -0.03
C LEU A 77 16.54 18.92 0.64
N GLY A 78 15.98 17.72 0.47
CA GLY A 78 16.56 16.48 1.00
C GLY A 78 17.92 16.14 0.38
N ILE A 79 18.05 16.27 -0.94
CA ILE A 79 19.33 16.09 -1.65
C ILE A 79 20.34 17.14 -1.22
N SER A 80 19.92 18.41 -1.13
CA SER A 80 20.79 19.52 -0.74
C SER A 80 21.29 19.37 0.70
N GLN A 81 20.46 18.87 1.62
CA GLN A 81 20.84 18.51 2.98
C GLN A 81 21.88 17.38 2.96
N TYR A 82 21.62 16.31 2.21
CA TYR A 82 22.48 15.12 2.17
C TYR A 82 23.89 15.41 1.66
N TYR A 83 24.01 16.25 0.63
CA TYR A 83 25.30 16.66 0.07
C TYR A 83 25.91 17.90 0.78
N GLY A 84 25.24 18.43 1.81
CA GLY A 84 25.72 19.58 2.58
C GLY A 84 25.70 20.92 1.82
N PHE A 85 24.96 21.02 0.73
CA PHE A 85 24.82 22.27 -0.04
C PHE A 85 23.91 23.30 0.64
N PHE A 86 22.92 22.84 1.41
CA PHE A 86 22.00 23.71 2.16
C PHE A 86 21.44 22.95 3.35
N ASP A 87 21.57 23.53 4.56
CA ASP A 87 21.05 22.93 5.78
C ASP A 87 19.69 23.55 6.14
N ILE A 88 18.61 22.80 5.89
CA ILE A 88 17.25 23.25 6.22
C ILE A 88 16.99 23.27 7.73
N THR A 89 17.75 22.49 8.50
CA THR A 89 17.54 22.37 9.97
C THR A 89 17.83 23.68 10.69
N LEU A 90 18.72 24.51 10.15
CA LEU A 90 18.97 25.87 10.66
C LEU A 90 17.71 26.73 10.73
N TYR A 91 16.72 26.47 9.86
CA TYR A 91 15.47 27.23 9.81
C TYR A 91 14.30 26.49 10.46
N THR A 92 14.29 25.16 10.42
CA THR A 92 13.17 24.37 10.96
C THR A 92 13.33 24.04 12.45
N THR A 93 14.56 23.75 12.92
CA THR A 93 14.84 23.44 14.33
C THR A 93 14.34 24.53 15.28
N PRO A 94 14.60 25.84 15.05
CA PRO A 94 14.10 26.90 15.93
C PRO A 94 12.57 26.91 16.06
N ILE A 95 11.83 26.50 15.03
CA ILE A 95 10.37 26.45 15.07
C ILE A 95 9.89 25.34 16.00
N PHE A 96 10.51 24.15 15.92
CA PHE A 96 10.12 23.02 16.76
C PHE A 96 10.58 23.19 18.21
N ASP A 97 11.79 23.73 18.42
CA ASP A 97 12.31 24.03 19.75
C ASP A 97 11.45 25.10 20.44
N ALA A 98 10.98 26.10 19.69
CA ALA A 98 10.09 27.11 20.24
C ALA A 98 8.78 26.54 20.80
N PHE A 99 8.27 25.40 20.31
CA PHE A 99 7.11 24.75 20.93
C PHE A 99 7.43 24.13 22.31
N TYR A 100 8.69 23.76 22.55
CA TYR A 100 9.15 23.23 23.83
C TYR A 100 9.56 24.36 24.78
N ASP A 101 10.35 25.33 24.30
CA ASP A 101 10.87 26.44 25.11
C ASP A 101 9.78 27.47 25.45
N LEU A 102 8.85 27.69 24.52
CA LEU A 102 7.72 28.62 24.64
C LEU A 102 6.40 27.89 24.36
N PRO A 103 5.89 27.04 25.27
CA PRO A 103 4.72 26.17 25.03
C PRO A 103 3.46 26.86 24.51
N TRP A 104 3.26 28.14 24.82
CA TRP A 104 2.15 28.93 24.30
C TRP A 104 2.19 29.11 22.78
N MET A 105 3.37 28.99 22.14
CA MET A 105 3.52 29.04 20.68
C MET A 105 2.81 27.89 19.97
N ALA A 106 2.49 26.79 20.67
CA ALA A 106 1.65 25.73 20.16
C ALA A 106 0.24 26.23 19.76
N ILE A 107 -0.23 27.36 20.30
CA ILE A 107 -1.52 27.96 19.91
C ILE A 107 -1.53 28.35 18.43
N ILE A 108 -0.40 28.77 17.87
CA ILE A 108 -0.28 29.23 16.48
C ILE A 108 -0.71 28.14 15.48
N PRO A 109 -0.14 26.92 15.49
CA PRO A 109 -0.59 25.86 14.60
C PRO A 109 -2.05 25.41 14.88
N TRP A 110 -2.55 25.55 16.11
CA TRP A 110 -3.97 25.29 16.41
C TRP A 110 -4.91 26.33 15.76
N VAL A 111 -4.54 27.60 15.77
CA VAL A 111 -5.30 28.65 15.06
C VAL A 111 -5.30 28.38 13.55
N LEU A 112 -4.15 27.99 12.99
CA LEU A 112 -4.04 27.58 11.60
C LEU A 112 -4.90 26.35 11.29
N LEU A 113 -4.95 25.38 12.19
CA LEU A 113 -5.78 24.18 12.03
C LEU A 113 -7.26 24.54 11.93
N VAL A 114 -7.74 25.39 12.84
CA VAL A 114 -9.13 25.85 12.86
C VAL A 114 -9.47 26.63 11.60
N SER A 115 -8.57 27.49 11.12
CA SER A 115 -8.79 28.26 9.88
C SER A 115 -8.85 27.36 8.64
N LEU A 116 -7.97 26.36 8.54
CA LEU A 116 -7.99 25.36 7.47
C LEU A 116 -9.25 24.50 7.50
N TYR A 117 -9.70 24.08 8.69
CA TYR A 117 -10.97 23.38 8.83
C TYR A 117 -12.15 24.25 8.37
N ALA A 118 -12.19 25.52 8.77
CA ALA A 118 -13.22 26.45 8.35
C ALA A 118 -13.22 26.67 6.82
N ALA A 119 -12.03 26.82 6.22
CA ALA A 119 -11.87 26.92 4.77
C ALA A 119 -12.35 25.66 4.04
N ALA A 120 -11.95 24.47 4.51
CA ALA A 120 -12.41 23.19 3.97
C ALA A 120 -13.93 23.06 4.07
N PHE A 121 -14.49 23.38 5.23
CA PHE A 121 -15.93 23.32 5.45
C PHE A 121 -16.69 24.26 4.51
N SER A 122 -16.24 25.51 4.37
CA SER A 122 -16.84 26.50 3.47
C SER A 122 -16.77 26.07 2.01
N TYR A 123 -15.60 25.58 1.58
CA TYR A 123 -15.38 25.07 0.22
C TYR A 123 -16.34 23.91 -0.09
N PHE A 124 -16.32 22.83 0.69
CA PHE A 124 -17.17 21.67 0.40
C PHE A 124 -18.65 21.97 0.58
N LYS A 125 -19.04 22.88 1.49
CA LYS A 125 -20.43 23.32 1.59
C LYS A 125 -20.90 24.02 0.31
N LYS A 126 -20.05 24.84 -0.31
CA LYS A 126 -20.37 25.60 -1.54
C LYS A 126 -20.40 24.72 -2.79
N TYR A 127 -19.55 23.70 -2.87
CA TYR A 127 -19.36 22.88 -4.07
C TYR A 127 -19.98 21.47 -4.00
N MET A 128 -20.82 21.19 -2.99
CA MET A 128 -21.58 19.93 -2.88
C MET A 128 -22.80 19.93 -3.82
N PHE A 129 -22.58 20.11 -5.13
CA PHE A 129 -23.59 19.80 -6.13
C PHE A 129 -23.50 18.31 -6.47
N LEU A 130 -24.59 17.58 -6.25
CA LEU A 130 -24.70 16.14 -6.54
C LEU A 130 -24.38 15.82 -8.01
N ASP A 131 -24.57 16.78 -8.90
CA ASP A 131 -24.55 16.57 -10.36
C ASP A 131 -23.14 16.63 -10.99
N ALA A 132 -22.14 17.21 -10.32
CA ALA A 132 -20.79 17.35 -10.89
C ALA A 132 -19.98 16.03 -10.90
N GLY A 133 -20.35 15.07 -10.05
CA GLY A 133 -19.68 13.76 -9.94
C GLY A 133 -20.32 12.63 -10.75
N LEU A 134 -21.52 12.85 -11.33
CA LEU A 134 -22.33 11.83 -12.00
C LEU A 134 -22.14 11.76 -13.53
N ALA A 135 -21.36 12.67 -14.12
CA ALA A 135 -21.04 12.60 -15.54
C ALA A 135 -20.05 11.46 -15.79
N GLN A 136 -20.55 10.27 -16.14
CA GLN A 136 -19.76 9.19 -16.70
C GLN A 136 -19.04 9.71 -17.95
N LYS A 137 -17.74 9.98 -17.85
CA LYS A 137 -16.92 10.25 -19.03
C LYS A 137 -16.82 8.98 -19.86
N HIS A 138 -17.62 8.89 -20.91
CA HIS A 138 -17.46 7.86 -21.93
C HIS A 138 -16.20 8.16 -22.75
N ALA A 139 -15.10 7.46 -22.46
CA ALA A 139 -13.96 7.42 -23.35
C ALA A 139 -14.26 6.44 -24.49
N ILE A 140 -13.95 6.83 -25.73
CA ILE A 140 -14.05 5.98 -26.91
C ILE A 140 -13.18 4.74 -26.69
N ALA A 141 -13.81 3.55 -26.63
CA ALA A 141 -13.10 2.31 -26.38
C ALA A 141 -12.24 1.94 -27.60
N LYS A 142 -10.91 1.97 -27.45
CA LYS A 142 -10.02 1.27 -28.38
C LYS A 142 -10.16 -0.24 -28.15
N THR A 143 -10.54 -0.96 -29.19
CA THR A 143 -10.58 -2.42 -29.20
C THR A 143 -9.18 -2.94 -29.48
N GLU A 144 -8.45 -3.24 -28.41
CA GLU A 144 -7.22 -4.04 -28.49
C GLU A 144 -7.60 -5.50 -28.30
N ASP A 145 -7.39 -6.32 -29.34
CA ASP A 145 -7.58 -7.76 -29.25
C ASP A 145 -6.25 -8.49 -29.01
N TYR A 146 -6.17 -9.11 -27.84
CA TYR A 146 -5.01 -9.89 -27.38
C TYR A 146 -5.14 -11.35 -27.81
N THR A 147 -5.33 -11.61 -29.11
CA THR A 147 -5.61 -12.96 -29.65
C THR A 147 -4.56 -14.01 -29.26
N TRP A 148 -3.32 -13.58 -28.99
CA TRP A 148 -2.25 -14.46 -28.50
C TRP A 148 -2.59 -15.17 -27.17
N LEU A 149 -3.51 -14.64 -26.35
CA LEU A 149 -3.96 -15.27 -25.11
C LEU A 149 -5.00 -16.38 -25.30
N ASP A 150 -5.60 -16.52 -26.50
CA ASP A 150 -6.64 -17.55 -26.75
C ASP A 150 -6.12 -18.97 -26.60
N ARG A 151 -4.80 -19.17 -26.79
CA ARG A 151 -4.13 -20.46 -26.58
C ARG A 151 -4.27 -21.01 -25.15
N PHE A 152 -4.66 -20.19 -24.18
CA PHE A 152 -4.82 -20.57 -22.78
C PHE A 152 -6.28 -20.85 -22.38
N GLY A 153 -7.22 -20.94 -23.33
CA GLY A 153 -8.62 -21.29 -23.08
C GLY A 153 -9.29 -20.38 -22.05
N ASN A 154 -10.01 -20.96 -21.07
CA ASN A 154 -10.72 -20.23 -20.02
C ASN A 154 -9.81 -19.29 -19.22
N LEU A 155 -8.55 -19.65 -19.03
CA LEU A 155 -7.57 -18.82 -18.34
C LEU A 155 -7.21 -17.58 -19.16
N GLY A 156 -7.11 -17.73 -20.49
CA GLY A 156 -6.87 -16.64 -21.42
C GLY A 156 -7.97 -15.58 -21.36
N ILE A 157 -9.24 -15.97 -21.21
CA ILE A 157 -10.37 -15.04 -21.10
C ILE A 157 -10.20 -14.10 -19.90
N PHE A 158 -9.88 -14.64 -18.73
CA PHE A 158 -9.67 -13.82 -17.52
C PHE A 158 -8.42 -12.95 -17.63
N LEU A 159 -7.31 -13.50 -18.13
CA LEU A 159 -6.09 -12.72 -18.30
C LEU A 159 -6.28 -11.56 -19.30
N LYS A 160 -7.03 -11.78 -20.39
CA LYS A 160 -7.40 -10.71 -21.33
C LYS A 160 -8.16 -9.59 -20.63
N ASN A 161 -9.13 -9.96 -19.79
CA ASN A 161 -9.92 -8.98 -19.04
C ASN A 161 -9.05 -8.20 -18.04
N ASP A 162 -8.13 -8.87 -17.35
CA ASP A 162 -7.18 -8.22 -16.43
C ASP A 162 -6.25 -7.24 -17.16
N ILE A 163 -5.68 -7.63 -18.30
CA ILE A 163 -4.82 -6.74 -19.10
C ILE A 163 -5.62 -5.54 -19.64
N LYS A 164 -6.84 -5.78 -20.16
CA LYS A 164 -7.75 -4.72 -20.61
C LYS A 164 -8.09 -3.78 -19.44
N LEU A 165 -8.34 -4.32 -18.25
CA LEU A 165 -8.63 -3.55 -17.04
C LEU A 165 -7.44 -2.68 -16.63
N ILE A 166 -6.22 -3.20 -16.68
CA ILE A 166 -4.98 -2.47 -16.35
C ILE A 166 -4.72 -1.36 -17.39
N ARG A 167 -4.91 -1.63 -18.68
CA ARG A 167 -4.65 -0.63 -19.73
C ARG A 167 -5.69 0.48 -19.79
N ARG A 168 -6.97 0.15 -19.60
CA ARG A 168 -8.09 1.08 -19.83
C ARG A 168 -8.33 2.03 -18.66
N ASN A 169 -8.00 1.64 -17.43
CA ASN A 169 -8.39 2.39 -16.24
C ASN A 169 -7.19 3.07 -15.57
N LYS A 170 -7.35 4.35 -15.21
CA LYS A 170 -6.28 5.15 -14.59
C LYS A 170 -5.83 4.52 -13.27
N ARG A 171 -6.76 4.08 -12.43
CA ARG A 171 -6.47 3.54 -11.09
C ARG A 171 -5.66 2.26 -11.10
N SER A 172 -6.05 1.28 -11.92
CA SER A 172 -5.31 0.02 -12.07
C SER A 172 -3.93 0.27 -12.68
N LYS A 173 -3.84 1.11 -13.72
CA LYS A 173 -2.55 1.50 -14.33
C LYS A 173 -1.62 2.16 -13.33
N THR A 174 -2.11 3.14 -12.55
CA THR A 174 -1.33 3.79 -11.49
C THR A 174 -0.90 2.77 -10.44
N THR A 175 -1.77 1.84 -10.03
CA THR A 175 -1.41 0.80 -9.03
C THR A 175 -0.28 -0.12 -9.52
N VAL A 176 -0.33 -0.54 -10.78
CA VAL A 176 0.74 -1.32 -11.41
C VAL A 176 2.02 -0.50 -11.54
N LEU A 177 1.94 0.78 -11.91
CA LEU A 177 3.10 1.66 -11.94
C LEU A 177 3.70 1.85 -10.54
N THR A 178 2.87 2.05 -9.52
CA THR A 178 3.32 2.15 -8.13
C THR A 178 4.00 0.86 -7.66
N SER A 179 3.56 -0.30 -8.18
CA SER A 179 4.20 -1.57 -7.86
C SER A 179 5.67 -1.65 -8.30
N ILE A 180 6.08 -0.87 -9.31
CA ILE A 180 7.48 -0.77 -9.76
C ILE A 180 8.35 -0.09 -8.71
N PHE A 181 7.81 0.82 -7.89
CA PHE A 181 8.59 1.47 -6.84
C PHE A 181 9.13 0.51 -5.79
N PHE A 182 8.49 -0.65 -5.61
CA PHE A 182 8.98 -1.71 -4.73
C PHE A 182 10.33 -2.27 -5.19
N LEU A 183 10.67 -2.18 -6.49
CA LEU A 183 12.00 -2.56 -6.97
C LEU A 183 13.09 -1.71 -6.34
N PHE A 184 12.83 -0.45 -6.00
CA PHE A 184 13.82 0.43 -5.38
C PHE A 184 13.90 0.26 -3.86
N TYR A 185 12.94 -0.45 -3.25
CA TYR A 185 12.91 -0.63 -1.80
C TYR A 185 14.13 -1.40 -1.28
N GLY A 186 14.70 -2.28 -2.11
CA GLY A 186 15.95 -2.99 -1.80
C GLY A 186 17.17 -2.10 -1.61
N LEU A 187 17.19 -0.91 -2.19
CA LEU A 187 18.30 0.04 -2.02
C LEU A 187 18.46 0.44 -0.55
N LEU A 188 17.37 0.47 0.22
CA LEU A 188 17.43 0.77 1.66
C LEU A 188 18.14 -0.31 2.49
N PHE A 189 18.18 -1.55 1.97
CA PHE A 189 18.68 -2.72 2.71
C PHE A 189 20.04 -3.20 2.21
N PHE A 190 20.40 -2.90 0.96
CA PHE A 190 21.65 -3.40 0.36
C PHE A 190 22.74 -2.34 0.24
N THR A 191 22.44 -1.06 0.50
CA THR A 191 23.43 0.03 0.42
C THR A 191 24.18 0.28 1.74
N GLY A 192 23.71 -0.27 2.86
CA GLY A 192 24.24 0.05 4.20
C GLY A 192 23.90 1.46 4.67
N ALA A 193 23.00 2.19 3.98
CA ALA A 193 22.62 3.55 4.35
C ALA A 193 21.83 3.64 5.67
N VAL A 194 21.29 2.52 6.14
CA VAL A 194 20.51 2.43 7.39
C VAL A 194 21.07 1.28 8.22
N GLU A 195 21.85 1.58 9.26
CA GLU A 195 22.49 0.59 10.12
C GLU A 195 21.50 -0.41 10.75
N SER A 196 20.27 0.04 11.05
CA SER A 196 19.22 -0.83 11.59
C SER A 196 18.78 -1.96 10.64
N TYR A 197 19.13 -1.86 9.36
CA TYR A 197 18.75 -2.80 8.30
C TYR A 197 19.88 -3.74 7.86
N ASP A 198 21.06 -3.66 8.48
CA ASP A 198 22.20 -4.55 8.16
C ASP A 198 22.02 -5.99 8.65
N GLY A 199 20.96 -6.26 9.43
CA GLY A 199 20.64 -7.60 9.90
C GLY A 199 20.36 -8.60 8.73
N PRO A 200 20.84 -9.85 8.82
CA PRO A 200 20.72 -10.84 7.74
C PRO A 200 19.26 -11.16 7.39
N VAL A 201 18.36 -11.09 8.37
CA VAL A 201 16.91 -11.30 8.21
C VAL A 201 16.27 -10.24 7.31
N TRP A 202 16.76 -9.00 7.36
CA TRP A 202 16.21 -7.90 6.56
C TRP A 202 16.51 -8.04 5.07
N LYS A 203 17.53 -8.80 4.68
CA LYS A 203 17.80 -9.13 3.27
C LYS A 203 16.65 -9.92 2.65
N ILE A 204 16.05 -10.87 3.38
CA ILE A 204 14.85 -11.60 2.93
C ILE A 204 13.64 -10.69 2.84
N PHE A 205 13.48 -9.78 3.81
CA PHE A 205 12.43 -8.77 3.75
C PHE A 205 12.53 -7.95 2.46
N ALA A 206 13.73 -7.45 2.14
CA ALA A 206 14.00 -6.73 0.90
C ALA A 206 13.63 -7.58 -0.33
N GLY A 207 14.09 -8.83 -0.40
CA GLY A 207 13.81 -9.73 -1.51
C GLY A 207 12.31 -9.98 -1.75
N ILE A 208 11.51 -10.09 -0.67
CA ILE A 208 10.05 -10.23 -0.74
C ILE A 208 9.42 -8.96 -1.30
N PHE A 209 9.86 -7.78 -0.88
CA PHE A 209 9.29 -6.52 -1.38
C PHE A 209 9.64 -6.29 -2.84
N ILE A 210 10.91 -6.43 -3.20
CA ILE A 210 11.44 -6.22 -4.56
C ILE A 210 10.67 -7.09 -5.58
N SER A 211 10.51 -8.37 -5.29
CA SER A 211 9.81 -9.31 -6.18
C SER A 211 8.28 -9.27 -6.04
N GLY A 212 7.76 -8.70 -4.94
CA GLY A 212 6.36 -8.79 -4.54
C GLY A 212 5.53 -7.55 -4.80
N GLY A 213 6.09 -6.47 -5.36
CA GLY A 213 5.38 -5.18 -5.50
C GLY A 213 3.97 -5.31 -6.06
N PHE A 214 3.80 -6.01 -7.19
CA PHE A 214 2.48 -6.23 -7.81
C PHE A 214 1.54 -7.06 -6.92
N LEU A 215 2.09 -8.06 -6.23
CA LEU A 215 1.37 -8.93 -5.30
C LEU A 215 0.85 -8.14 -4.08
N PHE A 216 1.64 -7.19 -3.56
CA PHE A 216 1.27 -6.34 -2.42
C PHE A 216 0.32 -5.21 -2.81
N THR A 217 0.37 -4.71 -4.05
CA THR A 217 -0.51 -3.63 -4.49
C THR A 217 -1.74 -4.19 -5.22
N PHE A 218 -1.59 -4.60 -6.47
CA PHE A 218 -2.70 -5.04 -7.31
C PHE A 218 -3.31 -6.36 -6.80
N GLY A 219 -2.48 -7.36 -6.48
CA GLY A 219 -2.93 -8.68 -6.05
C GLY A 219 -3.83 -8.64 -4.81
N GLN A 220 -3.50 -7.78 -3.84
CA GLN A 220 -4.24 -7.64 -2.59
C GLN A 220 -5.71 -7.24 -2.79
N PHE A 221 -6.05 -6.56 -3.88
CA PHE A 221 -7.41 -6.11 -4.15
C PHE A 221 -8.19 -7.02 -5.11
N VAL A 222 -7.73 -8.24 -5.38
CA VAL A 222 -8.55 -9.25 -6.07
C VAL A 222 -9.56 -9.81 -5.06
N PRO A 223 -10.89 -9.84 -5.30
CA PRO A 223 -11.59 -9.63 -6.56
C PRO A 223 -12.17 -8.22 -6.76
N SER A 224 -11.89 -7.26 -5.89
CA SER A 224 -12.43 -5.89 -5.96
C SER A 224 -12.15 -5.14 -7.25
N TRP A 225 -11.09 -5.47 -7.99
CA TRP A 225 -10.87 -4.94 -9.34
C TRP A 225 -12.00 -5.29 -10.30
N ASP A 226 -12.60 -6.47 -10.13
CA ASP A 226 -13.68 -6.98 -10.97
C ASP A 226 -15.07 -6.49 -10.51
N SER A 227 -15.15 -5.58 -9.51
CA SER A 227 -16.41 -5.31 -8.79
C SER A 227 -17.57 -4.85 -9.68
N SER A 228 -17.30 -4.11 -10.76
CA SER A 228 -18.34 -3.58 -11.66
C SER A 228 -19.06 -4.65 -12.47
N TYR A 229 -18.37 -5.71 -12.87
CA TYR A 229 -18.94 -6.83 -13.64
C TYR A 229 -19.00 -8.14 -12.84
N TYR A 230 -18.63 -8.11 -11.55
CA TYR A 230 -18.70 -9.27 -10.66
C TYR A 230 -20.08 -9.93 -10.64
N PRO A 231 -21.23 -9.20 -10.60
CA PRO A 231 -22.55 -9.83 -10.66
C PRO A 231 -22.79 -10.63 -11.94
N LEU A 232 -22.37 -10.10 -13.09
CA LEU A 232 -22.47 -10.79 -14.37
C LEU A 232 -21.58 -12.04 -14.37
N MET A 233 -20.32 -11.92 -13.95
CA MET A 233 -19.39 -13.05 -13.88
C MET A 233 -19.94 -14.18 -13.00
N MET A 234 -20.64 -13.83 -11.91
CA MET A 234 -21.20 -14.79 -10.95
C MET A 234 -22.52 -15.43 -11.37
N SER A 235 -23.17 -14.94 -12.44
CA SER A 235 -24.33 -15.56 -13.07
C SER A 235 -23.95 -16.48 -14.24
N GLN A 236 -22.75 -16.32 -14.80
CA GLN A 236 -22.22 -17.22 -15.83
C GLN A 236 -21.81 -18.57 -15.23
N ASN A 237 -21.77 -19.61 -16.08
CA ASN A 237 -21.32 -20.96 -15.71
C ASN A 237 -19.77 -21.03 -15.62
N ILE A 238 -19.19 -20.26 -14.70
CA ILE A 238 -17.75 -20.16 -14.49
C ILE A 238 -17.38 -20.80 -13.16
N LYS A 239 -16.36 -21.67 -13.18
CA LYS A 239 -15.81 -22.26 -11.96
C LYS A 239 -14.90 -21.24 -11.26
N TYR A 240 -15.12 -21.02 -9.97
CA TYR A 240 -14.23 -20.19 -9.13
C TYR A 240 -12.76 -20.61 -9.22
N LYS A 241 -12.50 -21.91 -9.37
CA LYS A 241 -11.15 -22.45 -9.56
C LYS A 241 -10.44 -21.83 -10.78
N ASP A 242 -11.15 -21.63 -11.88
CA ASP A 242 -10.57 -21.08 -13.12
C ASP A 242 -10.28 -19.58 -12.96
N TYR A 243 -11.20 -18.85 -12.32
CA TYR A 243 -11.00 -17.46 -11.94
C TYR A 243 -9.77 -17.29 -11.02
N LEU A 244 -9.70 -18.06 -9.93
CA LEU A 244 -8.57 -18.00 -8.98
C LEU A 244 -7.24 -18.40 -9.65
N ASN A 245 -7.26 -19.39 -10.54
CA ASN A 245 -6.08 -19.78 -11.30
C ASN A 245 -5.58 -18.61 -12.15
N SER A 246 -6.46 -17.94 -12.89
CA SER A 246 -6.06 -16.81 -13.71
C SER A 246 -5.40 -15.69 -12.90
N LYS A 247 -6.02 -15.31 -11.76
CA LYS A 247 -5.46 -14.27 -10.88
C LYS A 247 -4.11 -14.68 -10.27
N TRP A 248 -3.95 -15.96 -9.93
CA TRP A 248 -2.68 -16.50 -9.46
C TRP A 248 -1.59 -16.47 -10.54
N TYR A 249 -1.91 -16.82 -11.79
CA TYR A 249 -0.98 -16.71 -12.90
C TYR A 249 -0.58 -15.25 -13.18
N LEU A 250 -1.53 -14.32 -13.10
CA LEU A 250 -1.24 -12.89 -13.22
C LEU A 250 -0.21 -12.44 -12.18
N ILE A 251 -0.37 -12.87 -10.92
CA ILE A 251 0.58 -12.59 -9.84
C ILE A 251 1.95 -13.20 -10.13
N ILE A 252 2.01 -14.47 -10.58
CA ILE A 252 3.27 -15.14 -10.92
C ILE A 252 4.01 -14.43 -12.03
N ILE A 253 3.32 -14.11 -13.13
CA ILE A 253 3.93 -13.44 -14.28
C ILE A 253 4.50 -12.08 -13.84
N ALA A 254 3.75 -11.32 -13.05
CA ALA A 254 4.23 -10.05 -12.53
C ALA A 254 5.45 -10.21 -11.60
N THR A 255 5.44 -11.19 -10.68
CA THR A 255 6.57 -11.48 -9.79
C THR A 255 7.81 -11.93 -10.57
N LEU A 256 7.66 -12.73 -11.63
CA LEU A 256 8.75 -13.13 -12.52
C LEU A 256 9.35 -11.91 -13.22
N ILE A 257 8.50 -11.02 -13.78
CA ILE A 257 8.96 -9.77 -14.40
C ILE A 257 9.72 -8.91 -13.39
N SER A 258 9.18 -8.71 -12.18
CA SER A 258 9.86 -7.96 -11.12
C SER A 258 11.22 -8.58 -10.74
N THR A 259 11.30 -9.90 -10.70
CA THR A 259 12.56 -10.62 -10.39
C THR A 259 13.62 -10.42 -11.47
N ILE A 260 13.22 -10.42 -12.74
CA ILE A 260 14.12 -10.12 -13.87
C ILE A 260 14.57 -8.66 -13.82
N LEU A 261 13.64 -7.73 -13.59
CA LEU A 261 13.95 -6.30 -13.45
C LEU A 261 14.83 -6.00 -12.23
N ALA A 262 14.84 -6.87 -11.23
CA ALA A 262 15.71 -6.79 -10.05
C ALA A 262 17.13 -7.34 -10.30
N SER A 263 17.48 -7.79 -11.50
CA SER A 263 18.85 -8.21 -11.86
C SER A 263 19.96 -7.19 -11.53
N PRO A 264 19.75 -5.85 -11.56
CA PRO A 264 20.78 -4.90 -11.14
C PRO A 264 21.25 -5.07 -9.68
N TYR A 265 20.47 -5.73 -8.82
CA TYR A 265 20.88 -6.01 -7.44
C TYR A 265 22.09 -6.95 -7.33
N LEU A 266 22.47 -7.65 -8.40
CA LEU A 266 23.74 -8.38 -8.48
C LEU A 266 24.96 -7.48 -8.23
N TYR A 267 24.85 -6.18 -8.51
CA TYR A 267 25.91 -5.20 -8.20
C TYR A 267 26.26 -5.15 -6.70
N PHE A 268 25.27 -5.35 -5.83
CA PHE A 268 25.46 -5.36 -4.36
C PHE A 268 25.93 -6.72 -3.83
N GLY A 269 26.19 -7.68 -4.72
CA GLY A 269 26.71 -9.00 -4.39
C GLY A 269 25.69 -10.13 -4.58
N TRP A 270 26.22 -11.35 -4.54
CA TRP A 270 25.44 -12.57 -4.80
C TRP A 270 24.35 -12.81 -3.75
N ASP A 271 24.63 -12.48 -2.50
CA ASP A 271 23.68 -12.62 -1.39
C ASP A 271 22.44 -11.74 -1.57
N ALA A 272 22.61 -10.52 -2.11
CA ALA A 272 21.49 -9.61 -2.35
C ALA A 272 20.54 -10.19 -3.40
N TYR A 273 21.08 -10.69 -4.52
CA TYR A 273 20.26 -11.30 -5.57
C TYR A 273 19.67 -12.66 -5.16
N LEU A 274 20.40 -13.47 -4.38
CA LEU A 274 19.85 -14.69 -3.79
C LEU A 274 18.63 -14.39 -2.91
N ALA A 275 18.68 -13.34 -2.09
CA ALA A 275 17.53 -12.92 -1.30
C ALA A 275 16.32 -12.54 -2.17
N VAL A 276 16.55 -11.87 -3.30
CA VAL A 276 15.50 -11.55 -4.29
C VAL A 276 14.90 -12.83 -4.89
N LEU A 277 15.73 -13.79 -5.33
CA LEU A 277 15.27 -15.05 -5.91
C LEU A 277 14.44 -15.88 -4.92
N VAL A 278 14.95 -16.02 -3.69
CA VAL A 278 14.26 -16.76 -2.63
C VAL A 278 12.96 -16.06 -2.24
N GLY A 279 12.98 -14.73 -2.12
CA GLY A 279 11.78 -13.93 -1.89
C GLY A 279 10.75 -14.07 -3.02
N ALA A 280 11.20 -14.16 -4.28
CA ALA A 280 10.33 -14.37 -5.44
C ALA A 280 9.66 -15.75 -5.41
N VAL A 281 10.43 -16.81 -5.13
CA VAL A 281 9.91 -18.18 -4.99
C VAL A 281 8.88 -18.25 -3.86
N TYR A 282 9.17 -17.63 -2.71
CA TYR A 282 8.21 -17.53 -1.61
C TYR A 282 6.96 -16.73 -1.98
N ASN A 283 7.13 -15.63 -2.73
CA ASN A 283 6.01 -14.81 -3.19
C ASN A 283 5.07 -15.58 -4.11
N MET A 284 5.63 -16.29 -5.08
CA MET A 284 4.85 -17.10 -6.03
C MET A 284 4.19 -18.31 -5.34
N GLY A 285 4.89 -18.93 -4.39
CA GLY A 285 4.47 -20.17 -3.76
C GLY A 285 3.59 -20.03 -2.52
N VAL A 286 3.76 -19.00 -1.70
CA VAL A 286 3.00 -18.85 -0.44
C VAL A 286 2.21 -17.55 -0.42
N ASN A 287 2.85 -16.41 -0.66
CA ASN A 287 2.17 -15.11 -0.52
C ASN A 287 1.07 -14.92 -1.57
N SER A 288 1.20 -15.51 -2.76
CA SER A 288 0.16 -15.46 -3.79
C SER A 288 -1.14 -16.07 -3.29
N TYR A 289 -1.08 -17.16 -2.53
CA TYR A 289 -2.24 -17.81 -1.92
C TYR A 289 -2.82 -17.00 -0.77
N LEU A 290 -1.95 -16.50 0.13
CA LEU A 290 -2.39 -15.67 1.25
C LEU A 290 -3.10 -14.40 0.78
N VAL A 291 -2.61 -13.79 -0.31
CA VAL A 291 -3.23 -12.63 -0.94
C VAL A 291 -4.60 -12.96 -1.51
N LEU A 292 -4.72 -14.05 -2.29
CA LEU A 292 -6.02 -14.45 -2.83
C LEU A 292 -6.99 -14.83 -1.70
N TRP A 293 -6.52 -15.48 -0.64
CA TRP A 293 -7.34 -15.79 0.51
C TRP A 293 -7.83 -14.52 1.22
N GLY A 294 -6.94 -13.56 1.50
CA GLY A 294 -7.31 -12.26 2.08
C GLY A 294 -8.32 -11.51 1.22
N GLY A 295 -8.12 -11.55 -0.10
CA GLY A 295 -9.01 -10.99 -1.11
C GLY A 295 -10.47 -11.40 -0.96
N ALA A 296 -10.74 -12.65 -0.57
CA ALA A 296 -12.10 -13.17 -0.36
C ALA A 296 -12.90 -12.39 0.70
N TYR A 297 -12.22 -11.71 1.63
CA TYR A 297 -12.87 -10.94 2.69
C TYR A 297 -13.05 -9.46 2.32
N ILE A 298 -12.38 -8.96 1.29
CA ILE A 298 -12.46 -7.56 0.87
C ILE A 298 -13.77 -7.31 0.15
N LYS A 299 -14.58 -6.41 0.69
CA LYS A 299 -15.94 -6.09 0.23
C LYS A 299 -16.07 -4.64 -0.23
N THR A 300 -14.95 -4.01 -0.55
CA THR A 300 -14.92 -2.63 -1.03
C THR A 300 -14.86 -2.64 -2.55
N PRO A 301 -15.90 -2.14 -3.26
CA PRO A 301 -15.84 -1.98 -4.70
C PRO A 301 -14.82 -0.90 -5.06
N ILE A 302 -14.11 -1.11 -6.16
CA ILE A 302 -13.13 -0.17 -6.68
C ILE A 302 -13.79 0.64 -7.80
N ASP A 303 -13.80 1.95 -7.63
CA ASP A 303 -14.08 2.87 -8.73
C ASP A 303 -12.84 2.92 -9.63
N LEU A 304 -13.01 2.48 -10.87
CA LEU A 304 -11.95 2.40 -11.88
C LEU A 304 -11.70 3.74 -12.59
N THR A 305 -12.69 4.63 -12.60
CA THR A 305 -12.68 5.91 -13.34
C THR A 305 -12.00 7.02 -12.57
N SER A 306 -12.03 6.95 -11.24
CA SER A 306 -11.44 7.95 -10.38
C SER A 306 -10.34 7.38 -9.49
N ASN A 307 -9.18 8.05 -9.49
CA ASN A 307 -8.18 7.91 -8.41
C ASN A 307 -8.65 8.59 -7.10
N LYS A 308 -9.82 9.25 -7.14
CA LYS A 308 -10.25 10.25 -6.17
C LYS A 308 -11.70 9.99 -5.77
N LYS A 309 -11.91 9.46 -4.57
CA LYS A 309 -13.15 9.74 -3.85
C LYS A 309 -12.91 11.03 -3.07
N ALA A 310 -13.80 12.02 -3.21
CA ALA A 310 -13.71 13.34 -2.58
C ALA A 310 -13.58 13.27 -1.04
N PHE A 311 -13.93 12.13 -0.46
CA PHE A 311 -13.61 11.77 0.92
C PHE A 311 -12.77 10.51 0.90
N GLY A 312 -11.69 10.54 1.67
CA GLY A 312 -10.64 9.52 1.75
C GLY A 312 -11.18 8.09 1.64
N ASP A 313 -10.41 7.27 0.93
CA ASP A 313 -10.76 5.89 0.61
C ASP A 313 -11.47 5.25 1.79
N LYS A 314 -12.71 4.78 1.58
CA LYS A 314 -13.31 3.78 2.47
C LYS A 314 -12.50 2.49 2.27
N GLN A 315 -11.22 2.46 2.63
CA GLN A 315 -10.58 1.21 3.01
C GLN A 315 -11.32 0.79 4.27
N SER A 316 -12.38 0.01 4.08
CA SER A 316 -13.05 -0.64 5.18
C SER A 316 -11.98 -1.47 5.87
N PHE A 317 -11.58 -1.03 7.06
CA PHE A 317 -10.67 -1.77 7.91
C PHE A 317 -11.21 -3.19 8.05
N ASN A 318 -10.49 -4.17 7.53
CA ASN A 318 -10.89 -5.56 7.58
C ASN A 318 -9.85 -6.30 8.42
N LEU A 319 -10.24 -6.59 9.66
CA LEU A 319 -9.38 -7.26 10.63
C LEU A 319 -8.85 -8.59 10.10
N LYS A 320 -9.63 -9.33 9.30
CA LYS A 320 -9.19 -10.61 8.72
C LYS A 320 -8.10 -10.41 7.69
N THR A 321 -8.18 -9.38 6.86
CA THR A 321 -7.12 -9.09 5.88
C THR A 321 -5.86 -8.57 6.57
N MET A 322 -6.01 -7.77 7.63
CA MET A 322 -4.89 -7.31 8.44
C MET A 322 -4.17 -8.48 9.11
N LEU A 323 -4.92 -9.41 9.72
CA LEU A 323 -4.36 -10.63 10.30
C LEU A 323 -3.64 -11.49 9.26
N MET A 324 -4.09 -11.50 8.01
CA MET A 324 -3.43 -12.20 6.91
C MET A 324 -2.16 -11.51 6.38
N THR A 325 -1.99 -10.20 6.65
CA THR A 325 -0.74 -9.49 6.32
C THR A 325 0.41 -9.90 7.21
N ILE A 326 0.13 -10.25 8.48
CA ILE A 326 1.15 -10.67 9.44
C ILE A 326 1.94 -11.91 8.95
N PRO A 327 1.32 -13.06 8.63
CA PRO A 327 2.05 -14.22 8.16
C PRO A 327 2.71 -13.97 6.79
N LYS A 328 2.12 -13.13 5.94
CA LYS A 328 2.69 -12.77 4.64
C LYS A 328 4.08 -12.13 4.75
N LEU A 329 4.30 -11.34 5.82
CA LEU A 329 5.55 -10.61 6.05
C LEU A 329 6.47 -11.30 7.06
N LEU A 330 5.93 -11.79 8.19
CA LEU A 330 6.74 -12.33 9.28
C LEU A 330 7.14 -13.80 9.09
N LEU A 331 6.29 -14.63 8.48
CA LEU A 331 6.58 -16.05 8.32
C LEU A 331 7.89 -16.32 7.55
N PRO A 332 8.17 -15.69 6.39
CA PRO A 332 9.43 -15.95 5.69
C PRO A 332 10.65 -15.44 6.46
N LEU A 333 10.51 -14.36 7.25
CA LEU A 333 11.56 -13.87 8.12
C LEU A 333 11.84 -14.87 9.24
N ALA A 334 10.81 -15.39 9.88
CA ALA A 334 10.92 -16.40 10.93
C ALA A 334 11.59 -17.68 10.39
N ILE A 335 11.17 -18.16 9.22
CA ILE A 335 11.77 -19.35 8.57
C ILE A 335 13.23 -19.11 8.25
N TYR A 336 13.58 -17.94 7.70
CA TYR A 336 14.97 -17.59 7.43
C TYR A 336 15.79 -17.54 8.71
N SER A 337 15.30 -16.84 9.75
CA SER A 337 15.96 -16.73 11.05
C SER A 337 16.25 -18.09 11.65
N LEU A 338 15.28 -19.03 11.60
CA LEU A 338 15.48 -20.39 12.08
C LEU A 338 16.61 -21.10 11.35
N GLY A 339 16.65 -21.06 10.02
CA GLY A 339 17.75 -21.69 9.27
C GLY A 339 19.10 -20.99 9.45
N HIS A 340 19.09 -19.66 9.50
CA HIS A 340 20.27 -18.83 9.63
C HIS A 340 20.97 -19.02 10.97
N TYR A 341 20.24 -18.86 12.08
CA TYR A 341 20.82 -18.90 13.42
C TYR A 341 21.05 -20.31 13.95
N LEU A 342 20.28 -21.32 13.51
CA LEU A 342 20.48 -22.70 13.97
C LEU A 342 21.52 -23.47 13.14
N ILE A 343 21.74 -23.09 11.88
CA ILE A 343 22.61 -23.84 10.96
C ILE A 343 23.63 -22.91 10.29
N ASN A 344 23.21 -22.12 9.30
CA ASN A 344 24.05 -21.14 8.58
C ASN A 344 23.19 -20.28 7.62
N PRO A 345 23.72 -19.18 7.06
CA PRO A 345 22.96 -18.31 6.15
C PRO A 345 22.36 -19.03 4.93
N THR A 346 23.10 -19.98 4.35
CA THR A 346 22.67 -20.76 3.19
C THR A 346 21.46 -21.64 3.52
N ALA A 347 21.45 -22.28 4.70
CA ALA A 347 20.32 -23.06 5.20
C ALA A 347 19.08 -22.18 5.38
N GLY A 348 19.23 -20.94 5.86
CA GLY A 348 18.16 -19.95 5.91
C GLY A 348 17.52 -19.70 4.53
N TYR A 349 18.32 -19.43 3.51
CA TYR A 349 17.84 -19.25 2.13
C TYR A 349 17.15 -20.51 1.58
N ILE A 350 17.74 -21.69 1.79
CA ILE A 350 17.18 -22.96 1.34
C ILE A 350 15.83 -23.24 1.99
N LEU A 351 15.68 -23.02 3.30
CA LEU A 351 14.40 -23.24 3.98
C LEU A 351 13.27 -22.37 3.43
N VAL A 352 13.54 -21.09 3.18
CA VAL A 352 12.52 -20.19 2.59
C VAL A 352 12.18 -20.62 1.16
N ALA A 353 13.18 -20.98 0.35
CA ALA A 353 12.97 -21.48 -1.00
C ALA A 353 12.14 -22.77 -1.00
N LEU A 354 12.48 -23.75 -0.14
CA LEU A 354 11.74 -25.00 0.02
C LEU A 354 10.30 -24.73 0.46
N THR A 355 10.07 -23.76 1.33
CA THR A 355 8.72 -23.37 1.74
C THR A 355 7.91 -22.81 0.57
N GLY A 356 8.52 -21.96 -0.27
CA GLY A 356 7.89 -21.48 -1.50
C GLY A 356 7.58 -22.62 -2.48
N VAL A 357 8.52 -23.52 -2.72
CA VAL A 357 8.33 -24.70 -3.58
C VAL A 357 7.24 -25.63 -3.03
N ALA A 358 7.22 -25.87 -1.71
CA ALA A 358 6.16 -26.63 -1.05
C ALA A 358 4.78 -26.00 -1.27
N GLY A 359 4.70 -24.66 -1.30
CA GLY A 359 3.50 -23.94 -1.70
C GLY A 359 2.96 -24.41 -3.06
N PHE A 360 3.81 -24.51 -4.08
CA PHE A 360 3.40 -25.02 -5.39
C PHE A 360 2.92 -26.48 -5.32
N ALA A 361 3.60 -27.34 -4.54
CA ALA A 361 3.19 -28.73 -4.35
C ALA A 361 1.79 -28.85 -3.72
N PHE A 362 1.48 -27.98 -2.75
CA PHE A 362 0.19 -27.97 -2.07
C PHE A 362 -0.88 -27.08 -2.73
N LYS A 363 -0.59 -26.50 -3.90
CA LYS A 363 -1.49 -25.58 -4.65
C LYS A 363 -2.93 -26.07 -4.68
N ASN A 364 -3.16 -27.33 -5.07
CA ASN A 364 -4.51 -27.88 -5.24
C ASN A 364 -5.29 -27.94 -3.93
N ILE A 365 -4.62 -28.21 -2.81
CA ILE A 365 -5.24 -28.30 -1.48
C ILE A 365 -5.63 -26.88 -1.03
N VAL A 366 -4.68 -25.95 -1.11
CA VAL A 366 -4.88 -24.55 -0.73
C VAL A 366 -5.98 -23.90 -1.58
N PHE A 367 -5.98 -24.14 -2.90
CA PHE A 367 -7.02 -23.63 -3.80
C PHE A 367 -8.42 -24.15 -3.45
N LYS A 368 -8.56 -25.42 -3.07
CA LYS A 368 -9.86 -25.95 -2.62
C LYS A 368 -10.36 -25.23 -1.36
N GLN A 369 -9.46 -24.88 -0.44
CA GLN A 369 -9.81 -24.11 0.76
C GLN A 369 -10.22 -22.68 0.41
N ILE A 370 -9.41 -21.99 -0.41
CA ILE A 370 -9.71 -20.62 -0.88
C ILE A 370 -11.05 -20.60 -1.63
N GLU A 371 -11.28 -21.55 -2.53
CA GLU A 371 -12.53 -21.67 -3.28
C GLU A 371 -13.76 -21.81 -2.36
N LYS A 372 -13.67 -22.60 -1.29
CA LYS A 372 -14.74 -22.72 -0.29
C LYS A 372 -15.03 -21.37 0.38
N VAL A 373 -14.00 -20.59 0.70
CA VAL A 373 -14.15 -19.26 1.30
C VAL A 373 -14.81 -18.29 0.32
N TYR A 374 -14.37 -18.25 -0.95
CA TYR A 374 -14.98 -17.43 -1.98
C TYR A 374 -16.45 -17.78 -2.20
N LYS A 375 -16.81 -19.07 -2.24
CA LYS A 375 -18.22 -19.51 -2.32
C LYS A 375 -19.03 -19.07 -1.11
N LYS A 376 -18.48 -19.17 0.10
CA LYS A 376 -19.14 -18.75 1.34
C LYS A 376 -19.38 -17.23 1.39
N GLU A 377 -18.42 -16.44 0.94
CA GLU A 377 -18.51 -14.97 0.96
C GLU A 377 -19.23 -14.40 -0.29
N LYS A 378 -19.48 -15.21 -1.33
CA LYS A 378 -20.08 -14.83 -2.63
C LYS A 378 -21.22 -13.81 -2.50
N TYR A 379 -22.26 -14.15 -1.72
CA TYR A 379 -23.46 -13.30 -1.61
C TYR A 379 -23.18 -11.99 -0.88
N LYS A 380 -22.31 -11.99 0.14
CA LYS A 380 -21.91 -10.77 0.85
C LYS A 380 -21.11 -9.86 -0.07
N THR A 381 -20.22 -10.43 -0.88
CA THR A 381 -19.44 -9.70 -1.89
C THR A 381 -20.35 -9.11 -2.97
N LEU A 382 -21.32 -9.87 -3.48
CA LEU A 382 -22.31 -9.39 -4.45
C LEU A 382 -23.13 -8.22 -3.91
N LEU A 383 -23.63 -8.34 -2.68
CA LEU A 383 -24.37 -7.25 -2.01
C LEU A 383 -23.51 -6.00 -1.88
N ALA A 384 -22.26 -6.15 -1.43
CA ALA A 384 -21.36 -5.02 -1.23
C ALA A 384 -20.96 -4.33 -2.55
N TYR A 385 -20.79 -5.07 -3.64
CA TYR A 385 -20.49 -4.50 -4.96
C TYR A 385 -21.72 -3.93 -5.67
N LYS A 386 -22.94 -4.29 -5.26
CA LYS A 386 -24.19 -3.71 -5.78
C LYS A 386 -24.54 -2.37 -5.13
N GLN A 387 -24.04 -2.09 -3.92
CA GLN A 387 -24.28 -0.83 -3.16
C GLN A 387 -23.58 0.41 -3.74
N THR A 388 -23.07 0.35 -4.97
CA THR A 388 -22.46 1.46 -5.71
C THR A 388 -23.35 2.01 -6.82
N SER A 389 -24.67 1.99 -6.61
CA SER A 389 -25.61 2.88 -7.31
C SER A 389 -26.09 3.96 -6.38
#